data_AF-A0A7S0KZL9-F1
#
_entry.id   AF-A0A7S0KZL9-F1
#
_cell.length_a   1.000
_cell.length_b   1.000
_cell.length_c   1.000
_cell.angle_alpha   90.00
_cell.angle_beta   90.00
_cell.angle_gamma   90.00
#
_symmetry.space_group_name_H-M   'P 1'
#
loop_
_entity.id
_entity.type
_entity.pdbx_description
1 polymer ?
#
loop_
_entity_poly.entity_id
_entity_poly.type
_entity_poly.pdbx_seq_one_letter_code
_entity_poly.pdbx_strand_id
1 'polypeptide(L)'
;GGKKETSFLNRLLGETRLFVVQVPLPSLSKPPALPRPRESSNGKEYEFVASKVFDDGMEPWGGKKKCLRMVYAAVAGDDLPPISLQEELEKLADWRALPNARKVASRLELLQSPGEAYFELRPGEPLRPEMLERIEEPLTEESGGCGFIPPPMLEQLLAGGKERVPIAAKRATSIQVRIFITRVGASPDDLGGIWKGVLTAKPGIDKIQLPPSMHKVPPSKQA
;
A
#
# COMPACT_ATOMS: atom_id res chain seq x y z
N GLY A 1 -21.57 6.02 12.07
CA GLY A 1 -20.23 5.59 12.49
C GLY A 1 -19.35 5.48 11.26
N GLY A 2 -18.29 6.29 11.18
CA GLY A 2 -17.35 6.22 10.06
C GLY A 2 -16.54 4.92 10.14
N LYS A 3 -16.41 4.19 9.03
CA LYS A 3 -15.47 3.07 8.95
C LYS A 3 -14.07 3.61 9.24
N LYS A 4 -13.36 3.04 10.21
CA LYS A 4 -11.96 3.38 10.50
C LYS A 4 -11.13 3.01 9.27
N GLU A 5 -10.54 4.00 8.62
CA GLU A 5 -9.71 3.79 7.42
C GLU A 5 -8.43 3.03 7.83
N THR A 6 -8.33 1.76 7.47
CA THR A 6 -7.15 0.94 7.77
C THR A 6 -6.19 0.96 6.57
N SER A 7 -4.95 1.40 6.78
CA SER A 7 -3.86 1.38 5.79
C SER A 7 -2.84 0.27 6.11
N PHE A 8 -2.06 -0.18 5.12
CA PHE A 8 -1.08 -1.25 5.37
C PHE A 8 -0.07 -0.85 6.44
N LEU A 9 0.28 0.43 6.48
CA LEU A 9 1.12 1.00 7.51
C LEU A 9 0.52 0.86 8.93
N ASN A 10 -0.81 1.01 9.09
CA ASN A 10 -1.49 0.75 10.36
C ASN A 10 -1.32 -0.72 10.80
N ARG A 11 -1.37 -1.67 9.85
CA ARG A 11 -1.18 -3.10 10.16
C ARG A 11 0.29 -3.40 10.48
N LEU A 12 1.22 -2.81 9.73
CA LEU A 12 2.66 -3.02 9.91
C LEU A 12 3.14 -2.52 11.28
N LEU A 13 2.74 -1.31 11.67
CA LEU A 13 3.25 -0.66 12.89
C LEU A 13 2.30 -0.79 14.09
N GLY A 14 1.06 -1.21 13.87
CA GLY A 14 0.00 -1.22 14.87
C GLY A 14 -0.75 0.12 14.95
N GLU A 15 -2.05 0.05 15.25
CA GLU A 15 -2.95 1.20 15.20
C GLU A 15 -2.60 2.33 16.18
N THR A 16 -1.93 2.00 17.29
CA THR A 16 -1.55 2.96 18.34
C THR A 16 -0.30 3.77 18.00
N ARG A 17 0.40 3.41 16.92
CA ARG A 17 1.62 4.09 16.47
C ARG A 17 1.39 5.15 15.41
N LEU A 18 0.27 5.15 14.69
CA LEU A 18 0.07 6.15 13.63
C LEU A 18 -0.56 7.44 14.14
N PHE A 19 0.08 8.55 13.78
CA PHE A 19 -0.41 9.90 13.99
C PHE A 19 -0.56 10.59 12.64
N VAL A 20 -1.76 11.08 12.34
CA VAL A 20 -2.09 11.70 11.04
C VAL A 20 -2.40 13.16 11.27
N VAL A 21 -1.68 14.02 10.57
CA VAL A 21 -1.90 15.47 10.53
C VAL A 21 -2.45 15.84 9.17
N GLN A 22 -3.51 16.64 9.13
CA GLN A 22 -4.08 17.17 7.90
C GLN A 22 -3.91 18.69 7.88
N VAL A 23 -3.26 19.20 6.84
CA VAL A 23 -2.98 20.62 6.65
C VAL A 23 -3.67 21.09 5.39
N PRO A 24 -4.69 21.95 5.48
CA PRO A 24 -5.29 22.58 4.31
C PRO A 24 -4.22 23.32 3.50
N LEU A 25 -4.20 23.09 2.19
CA LEU A 25 -3.30 23.78 1.28
C LEU A 25 -4.01 25.05 0.79
N PRO A 26 -3.51 26.25 1.13
CA PRO A 26 -4.12 27.48 0.64
C PRO A 26 -3.98 27.54 -0.88
N SER A 27 -4.99 28.10 -1.56
CA SER A 27 -5.01 28.14 -3.02
C SER A 27 -3.86 28.98 -3.60
N LEU A 28 -3.41 30.07 -2.95
CA LEU A 28 -2.46 31.00 -3.57
C LEU A 28 -1.53 31.83 -2.64
N SER A 29 -1.61 31.76 -1.30
CA SER A 29 -0.98 32.81 -0.47
C SER A 29 0.25 32.43 0.36
N LYS A 30 0.46 31.16 0.73
CA LYS A 30 1.66 30.71 1.47
C LYS A 30 1.99 29.24 1.16
N PRO A 31 3.27 28.87 0.99
CA PRO A 31 3.64 27.46 0.93
C PRO A 31 3.25 26.78 2.25
N PRO A 32 2.72 25.55 2.21
CA PRO A 32 2.41 24.81 3.43
C PRO A 32 3.68 24.57 4.24
N ALA A 33 3.53 24.49 5.57
CA ALA A 33 4.61 24.03 6.42
C ALA A 33 5.05 22.63 5.95
N LEU A 34 6.35 22.49 5.68
CA LEU A 34 6.92 21.18 5.36
C LEU A 34 6.82 20.27 6.58
N PRO A 35 6.64 18.95 6.38
CA PRO A 35 6.68 18.00 7.48
C PRO A 35 8.01 18.10 8.21
N ARG A 36 7.96 18.13 9.54
CA ARG A 36 9.17 18.02 10.36
C ARG A 36 9.60 16.56 10.35
N PRO A 37 10.90 16.24 10.21
CA PRO A 37 11.35 14.84 10.24
C PRO A 37 10.99 14.13 11.55
N ARG A 38 11.01 14.88 12.66
CA ARG A 38 10.66 14.41 14.00
C ARG A 38 9.78 15.41 14.73
N GLU A 39 8.90 14.90 15.56
CA GLU A 39 8.05 15.68 16.46
C GLU A 39 7.81 14.93 17.76
N SER A 40 7.70 15.66 18.88
CA SER A 40 7.33 15.11 20.18
C SER A 40 5.97 15.68 20.58
N SER A 41 5.02 14.81 20.91
CA SER A 41 3.67 15.22 21.28
C SER A 41 3.02 14.17 22.19
N ASN A 42 2.34 14.62 23.25
CA ASN A 42 1.63 13.73 24.19
C ASN A 42 2.48 12.56 24.72
N GLY A 43 3.72 12.84 25.16
CA GLY A 43 4.62 11.81 25.72
C GLY A 43 5.17 10.80 24.71
N LYS A 44 5.01 11.05 23.40
CA LYS A 44 5.49 10.19 22.32
C LYS A 44 6.43 10.94 21.40
N GLU A 45 7.40 10.21 20.87
CA GLU A 45 8.30 10.65 19.80
C GLU A 45 7.83 10.07 18.48
N TYR A 46 7.74 10.93 17.48
CA TYR A 46 7.22 10.60 16.16
C TYR A 46 8.25 10.87 15.07
N GLU A 47 8.32 9.97 14.10
CA GLU A 47 9.06 10.14 12.86
C GLU A 47 8.10 10.29 11.67
N PHE A 48 8.42 11.21 10.77
CA PHE A 48 7.66 11.39 9.54
C PHE A 48 7.85 10.20 8.60
N VAL A 49 6.74 9.64 8.11
CA VAL A 49 6.75 8.49 7.18
C VAL A 49 6.57 8.94 5.75
N ALA A 50 5.42 9.57 5.46
CA ALA A 50 5.09 10.04 4.11
C ALA A 50 3.94 11.04 4.16
N SER A 51 3.81 11.80 3.08
CA SER A 51 2.72 12.75 2.89
C SER A 51 2.04 12.55 1.55
N LYS A 52 0.78 12.94 1.47
CA LYS A 52 -0.03 12.85 0.26
C LYS A 52 -1.00 14.02 0.17
N VAL A 53 -1.09 14.62 -1.01
CA VAL A 53 -2.13 15.61 -1.30
C VAL A 53 -3.41 14.91 -1.72
N PHE A 54 -4.54 15.31 -1.15
CA PHE A 54 -5.86 14.80 -1.51
C PHE A 54 -6.88 15.94 -1.66
N ASP A 55 -8.01 15.63 -2.31
CA ASP A 55 -9.13 16.54 -2.46
C ASP A 55 -10.01 16.45 -1.21
N ASP A 56 -10.24 17.59 -0.54
CA ASP A 56 -11.02 17.71 0.69
C ASP A 56 -12.26 18.59 0.47
N GLY A 57 -13.05 18.18 -0.52
CA GLY A 57 -14.27 18.88 -0.94
C GLY A 57 -14.04 19.98 -1.97
N MET A 58 -15.03 20.88 -2.06
CA MET A 58 -15.10 21.93 -3.07
C MET A 58 -15.07 23.31 -2.41
N GLU A 59 -14.43 24.25 -3.08
CA GLU A 59 -14.51 25.68 -2.82
C GLU A 59 -15.85 26.24 -3.32
N PRO A 60 -16.34 27.36 -2.76
CA PRO A 60 -17.58 28.00 -3.20
C PRO A 60 -17.63 28.34 -4.71
N TRP A 61 -16.47 28.58 -5.32
CA TRP A 61 -16.33 28.89 -6.76
C TRP A 61 -16.08 27.65 -7.63
N GLY A 62 -16.26 26.43 -7.09
CA GLY A 62 -16.11 25.19 -7.85
C GLY A 62 -14.68 24.66 -7.97
N GLY A 63 -13.70 25.30 -7.32
CA GLY A 63 -12.34 24.76 -7.19
C GLY A 63 -12.30 23.55 -6.24
N LYS A 64 -11.30 22.67 -6.38
CA LYS A 64 -11.07 21.58 -5.41
C LYS A 64 -10.27 22.10 -4.22
N LYS A 65 -10.76 21.88 -2.99
CA LYS A 65 -9.98 22.11 -1.77
C LYS A 65 -8.89 21.05 -1.70
N LYS A 66 -7.64 21.47 -1.61
CA LYS A 66 -6.50 20.55 -1.48
C LYS A 66 -6.08 20.47 -0.02
N CYS A 67 -5.79 19.28 0.46
CA CYS A 67 -5.28 19.05 1.81
C CYS A 67 -4.05 18.15 1.74
N LEU A 68 -3.04 18.47 2.55
CA LEU A 68 -1.85 17.65 2.75
C LEU A 68 -2.08 16.74 3.95
N ARG A 69 -2.18 15.44 3.70
CA ARG A 69 -2.12 14.42 4.75
C ARG A 69 -0.66 14.11 5.03
N MET A 70 -0.21 14.28 6.26
CA MET A 70 1.10 13.86 6.74
C MET A 70 0.90 12.72 7.72
N VAL A 71 1.65 11.63 7.56
CA VAL A 71 1.60 10.49 8.46
C VAL A 71 2.92 10.36 9.18
N TYR A 72 2.81 10.27 10.49
CA TYR A 72 3.89 10.07 11.42
C TYR A 72 3.72 8.73 12.14
N ALA A 73 4.84 8.11 12.50
CA ALA A 73 4.87 6.89 13.29
C ALA A 73 5.51 7.16 14.66
N ALA A 74 4.86 6.74 15.73
CA ALA A 74 5.39 6.79 17.09
C ALA A 74 6.53 5.77 17.21
N VAL A 75 7.76 6.26 17.29
CA VAL A 75 8.98 5.46 17.43
C VAL A 75 9.33 5.18 18.89
N ALA A 76 8.85 6.01 19.83
CA ALA A 76 8.99 5.80 21.27
C ALA A 76 7.86 6.52 22.04
N GLY A 77 7.68 6.16 23.31
CA GLY A 77 6.82 6.87 24.26
C GLY A 77 6.52 6.05 25.50
N ASP A 78 5.84 6.66 26.47
CA ASP A 78 5.65 6.09 27.82
C ASP A 78 5.00 4.69 27.82
N ASP A 79 4.11 4.42 26.86
CA ASP A 79 3.37 3.15 26.72
C ASP A 79 3.78 2.32 25.49
N LEU A 80 4.88 2.66 24.81
CA LEU A 80 5.28 2.00 23.55
C LEU A 80 6.74 1.60 23.59
N PRO A 81 7.08 0.32 23.32
CA PRO A 81 8.47 -0.06 23.18
C PRO A 81 9.09 0.72 22.00
N PRO A 82 10.35 1.16 22.14
CA PRO A 82 11.03 1.88 21.08
C PRO A 82 11.18 1.00 19.84
N ILE A 83 11.03 1.59 18.67
CA ILE A 83 11.25 0.93 17.37
C ILE A 83 12.14 1.80 16.49
N SER A 84 12.86 1.18 15.57
CA SER A 84 13.47 1.87 14.43
C SER A 84 12.49 1.81 13.25
N LEU A 85 11.90 2.96 12.89
CA LEU A 85 10.99 3.04 11.74
C LEU A 85 11.69 2.56 10.45
N GLN A 86 12.96 2.89 10.30
CA GLN A 86 13.76 2.44 9.17
C GLN A 86 13.86 0.91 9.12
N GLU A 87 14.15 0.24 10.24
CA GLU A 87 14.23 -1.22 10.29
C GLU A 87 12.89 -1.88 9.99
N GLU A 88 11.78 -1.35 10.54
CA GLU A 88 10.44 -1.88 10.25
C GLU A 88 10.08 -1.75 8.76
N LEU A 89 10.47 -0.65 8.11
CA LEU A 89 10.29 -0.48 6.68
C LEU A 89 11.23 -1.39 5.88
N GLU A 90 12.49 -1.54 6.28
CA GLU A 90 13.47 -2.38 5.60
C GLU A 90 13.12 -3.87 5.67
N LYS A 91 12.41 -4.35 6.71
CA LYS A 91 11.84 -5.72 6.73
C LYS A 91 10.85 -5.98 5.60
N LEU A 92 10.20 -4.94 5.06
CA LEU A 92 9.20 -5.07 4.01
C LEU A 92 9.82 -5.14 2.61
N ALA A 93 10.80 -4.29 2.32
CA ALA A 93 11.32 -4.09 0.96
C ALA A 93 12.67 -3.38 0.98
N ASP A 94 13.46 -3.50 -0.11
CA ASP A 94 14.72 -2.77 -0.28
C ASP A 94 14.46 -1.36 -0.82
N TRP A 95 14.21 -0.42 0.10
CA TRP A 95 14.02 1.00 -0.21
C TRP A 95 15.28 1.66 -0.78
N ARG A 96 16.47 1.10 -0.50
CA ARG A 96 17.76 1.64 -0.94
C ARG A 96 18.02 1.33 -2.42
N ALA A 97 17.36 0.32 -2.98
CA ALA A 97 17.42 0.02 -4.41
C ALA A 97 16.69 1.06 -5.29
N LEU A 98 15.93 1.98 -4.71
CA LEU A 98 15.24 3.03 -5.47
C LEU A 98 16.21 4.15 -5.86
N PRO A 99 16.08 4.73 -7.07
CA PRO A 99 17.09 5.61 -7.66
C PRO A 99 17.23 6.97 -6.97
N ASN A 100 16.22 7.42 -6.22
CA ASN A 100 16.26 8.72 -5.52
C ASN A 100 15.18 8.81 -4.43
N ALA A 101 15.37 9.76 -3.51
CA ALA A 101 14.45 10.03 -2.40
C ALA A 101 13.02 10.38 -2.85
N ARG A 102 12.85 11.07 -3.99
CA ARG A 102 11.51 11.36 -4.55
C ARG A 102 10.78 10.07 -4.91
N LYS A 103 11.48 9.08 -5.47
CA LYS A 103 10.92 7.76 -5.76
C LYS A 103 10.55 7.03 -4.47
N VAL A 104 11.43 7.03 -3.48
CA VAL A 104 11.15 6.45 -2.14
C VAL A 104 9.87 7.04 -1.54
N ALA A 105 9.76 8.37 -1.47
CA ALA A 105 8.57 9.06 -0.97
C ALA A 105 7.29 8.62 -1.69
N SER A 106 7.31 8.59 -3.04
CA SER A 106 6.16 8.14 -3.83
C SER A 106 5.76 6.67 -3.62
N ARG A 107 6.67 5.84 -3.09
CA ARG A 107 6.43 4.43 -2.78
C ARG A 107 5.96 4.22 -1.34
N LEU A 108 6.44 5.03 -0.40
CA LEU A 108 5.93 5.06 0.98
C LEU A 108 4.45 5.47 1.02
N GLU A 109 3.99 6.32 0.11
CA GLU A 109 2.55 6.63 -0.08
C GLU A 109 1.68 5.38 -0.37
N LEU A 110 2.26 4.31 -0.93
CA LEU A 110 1.51 3.07 -1.20
C LEU A 110 1.09 2.39 0.10
N LEU A 111 1.88 2.50 1.16
CA LEU A 111 1.60 1.94 2.49
C LEU A 111 0.41 2.64 3.15
N GLN A 112 0.10 3.86 2.73
CA GLN A 112 -1.00 4.68 3.26
C GLN A 112 -2.28 4.57 2.44
N SER A 113 -2.24 3.94 1.28
CA SER A 113 -3.43 3.82 0.44
C SER A 113 -4.50 3.02 1.19
N PRO A 114 -5.74 3.52 1.31
CA PRO A 114 -6.82 2.73 1.88
C PRO A 114 -7.00 1.46 1.05
N GLY A 115 -7.09 0.34 1.75
CA GLY A 115 -7.50 -0.95 1.19
C GLY A 115 -8.70 -1.44 1.99
N GLU A 116 -9.79 -1.79 1.31
CA GLU A 116 -11.00 -2.28 1.99
C GLU A 116 -10.80 -3.66 2.63
N ALA A 117 -9.75 -4.38 2.24
CA ALA A 117 -9.40 -5.63 2.88
C ALA A 117 -7.90 -5.94 2.77
N TYR A 118 -7.35 -6.39 3.90
CA TYR A 118 -6.13 -7.18 3.91
C TYR A 118 -6.58 -8.60 3.62
N PHE A 119 -6.48 -9.00 2.36
CA PHE A 119 -7.08 -10.25 1.96
C PHE A 119 -6.26 -11.44 2.44
N GLU A 120 -6.91 -12.23 3.26
CA GLU A 120 -6.71 -13.65 3.35
C GLU A 120 -7.75 -14.27 2.40
N LEU A 121 -7.37 -15.23 1.56
CA LEU A 121 -8.29 -15.89 0.60
C LEU A 121 -9.47 -16.55 1.34
N ARG A 122 -9.22 -16.93 2.59
CA ARG A 122 -10.15 -17.35 3.63
C ARG A 122 -9.64 -16.79 4.95
N PRO A 123 -10.46 -16.64 6.01
CA PRO A 123 -9.95 -16.27 7.32
C PRO A 123 -8.78 -17.18 7.75
N GLY A 124 -7.63 -16.59 8.02
CA GLY A 124 -6.37 -17.26 8.36
C GLY A 124 -5.53 -17.78 7.19
N GLU A 125 -5.97 -17.62 5.93
CA GLU A 125 -5.25 -18.08 4.73
C GLU A 125 -4.66 -16.90 3.93
N PRO A 126 -3.45 -16.41 4.27
CA PRO A 126 -2.82 -15.33 3.51
C PRO A 126 -2.51 -15.76 2.08
N LEU A 127 -2.41 -14.78 1.17
CA LEU A 127 -1.82 -15.04 -0.15
C LEU A 127 -0.41 -15.62 0.04
N ARG A 128 -0.19 -16.82 -0.51
CA ARG A 128 1.09 -17.50 -0.42
C ARG A 128 1.90 -17.30 -1.71
N PRO A 129 3.25 -17.28 -1.65
CA PRO A 129 4.09 -17.11 -2.82
C PRO A 129 3.79 -18.08 -3.97
N GLU A 130 3.39 -19.32 -3.66
CA GLU A 130 3.12 -20.37 -4.66
C GLU A 130 1.88 -20.07 -5.52
N MET A 131 1.04 -19.12 -5.07
CA MET A 131 -0.15 -18.65 -5.77
C MET A 131 0.14 -17.51 -6.74
N LEU A 132 1.38 -17.06 -6.79
CA LEU A 132 1.85 -15.96 -7.61
C LEU A 132 2.85 -16.51 -8.64
N GLU A 133 2.89 -15.89 -9.81
CA GLU A 133 3.92 -16.14 -10.81
C GLU A 133 4.30 -14.84 -11.52
N ARG A 134 5.58 -14.70 -11.85
CA ARG A 134 6.05 -13.61 -12.69
C ARG A 134 5.78 -13.99 -14.14
N ILE A 135 5.24 -13.05 -14.91
CA ILE A 135 5.11 -13.17 -16.36
C ILE A 135 5.97 -12.12 -17.06
N GLU A 136 6.20 -12.30 -18.36
CA GLU A 136 6.78 -11.24 -19.18
C GLU A 136 5.82 -10.05 -19.31
N GLU A 137 6.36 -8.87 -19.61
CA GLU A 137 5.52 -7.71 -19.92
C GLU A 137 4.75 -8.00 -21.21
N PRO A 138 3.43 -7.74 -21.26
CA PRO A 138 2.69 -7.91 -22.49
C PRO A 138 3.27 -6.97 -23.57
N LEU A 139 3.38 -7.46 -24.80
CA LEU A 139 4.05 -6.76 -25.92
C LEU A 139 3.37 -5.43 -26.32
N THR A 140 2.23 -5.09 -25.75
CA THR A 140 1.51 -3.86 -26.03
C THR A 140 1.91 -2.77 -25.04
N GLU A 141 2.46 -1.66 -25.55
CA GLU A 141 2.93 -0.51 -24.74
C GLU A 141 1.83 0.09 -23.83
N GLU A 142 0.56 -0.17 -24.13
CA GLU A 142 -0.61 0.32 -23.39
C GLU A 142 -0.94 -0.49 -22.12
N SER A 143 -0.29 -1.65 -21.90
CA SER A 143 -0.68 -2.60 -20.84
C SER A 143 0.10 -2.48 -19.52
N GLY A 144 0.96 -1.46 -19.40
CA GLY A 144 1.80 -1.26 -18.22
C GLY A 144 1.01 -1.24 -16.90
N GLY A 145 1.37 -2.13 -15.98
CA GLY A 145 0.78 -2.24 -14.64
C GLY A 145 -0.48 -3.09 -14.56
N CYS A 146 -0.77 -3.95 -15.55
CA CYS A 146 -1.90 -4.88 -15.55
C CYS A 146 -1.43 -6.34 -15.47
N GLY A 147 -1.79 -7.03 -14.39
CA GLY A 147 -1.58 -8.47 -14.22
C GLY A 147 -2.87 -9.26 -14.38
N PHE A 148 -2.80 -10.57 -14.15
CA PHE A 148 -3.96 -11.46 -14.28
C PHE A 148 -4.23 -12.24 -12.99
N ILE A 149 -5.50 -12.59 -12.78
CA ILE A 149 -5.94 -13.38 -11.64
C ILE A 149 -6.95 -14.44 -12.08
N PRO A 150 -6.90 -15.68 -11.54
CA PRO A 150 -7.94 -16.68 -11.80
C PRO A 150 -9.31 -16.16 -11.35
N PRO A 151 -10.37 -16.25 -12.17
CA PRO A 151 -11.71 -15.76 -11.80
C PRO A 151 -12.21 -16.28 -10.45
N PRO A 152 -12.05 -17.57 -10.09
CA PRO A 152 -12.46 -18.06 -8.77
C PRO A 152 -11.73 -17.37 -7.61
N MET A 153 -10.45 -17.02 -7.80
CA MET A 153 -9.66 -16.33 -6.79
C MET A 153 -10.11 -14.88 -6.65
N LEU A 154 -10.41 -14.19 -7.75
CA LEU A 154 -10.97 -12.84 -7.74
C LEU A 154 -12.31 -12.78 -6.99
N GLU A 155 -13.20 -13.73 -7.27
CA GLU A 155 -14.48 -13.85 -6.59
C GLU A 155 -14.32 -14.05 -5.08
N GLN A 156 -13.39 -14.93 -4.67
CA GLN A 156 -13.09 -15.18 -3.26
C GLN A 156 -12.51 -13.95 -2.55
N LEU A 157 -11.58 -13.25 -3.20
CA LEU A 157 -11.03 -12.00 -2.68
C LEU A 157 -12.15 -10.99 -2.43
N LEU A 158 -12.98 -10.71 -3.42
CA LEU A 158 -14.06 -9.74 -3.31
C LEU A 158 -15.21 -10.18 -2.38
N ALA A 159 -15.37 -11.48 -2.15
CA ALA A 159 -16.31 -12.00 -1.17
C ALA A 159 -15.85 -11.73 0.28
N GLY A 160 -14.55 -11.51 0.51
CA GLY A 160 -13.99 -11.23 1.83
C GLY A 160 -14.22 -12.36 2.83
N GLY A 161 -13.99 -13.61 2.41
CA GLY A 161 -14.14 -14.80 3.26
C GLY A 161 -15.58 -15.20 3.58
N LYS A 162 -16.59 -14.56 2.97
CA LYS A 162 -18.00 -14.95 3.12
C LYS A 162 -18.29 -16.27 2.41
N GLU A 163 -19.07 -17.13 3.05
CA GLU A 163 -19.54 -18.40 2.46
C GLU A 163 -20.32 -18.18 1.15
N ARG A 164 -21.11 -17.10 1.09
CA ARG A 164 -21.89 -16.74 -0.10
C ARG A 164 -21.23 -15.57 -0.85
N VAL A 165 -20.72 -15.84 -2.05
CA VAL A 165 -20.11 -14.85 -2.93
C VAL A 165 -21.17 -13.85 -3.44
N PRO A 166 -21.03 -12.54 -3.17
CA PRO A 166 -21.96 -11.52 -3.67
C PRO A 166 -22.00 -11.46 -5.20
N ILE A 167 -23.15 -11.11 -5.78
CA ILE A 167 -23.29 -10.95 -7.24
C ILE A 167 -22.28 -9.93 -7.80
N ALA A 168 -22.01 -8.85 -7.06
CA ALA A 168 -21.02 -7.86 -7.45
C ALA A 168 -19.60 -8.46 -7.61
N ALA A 169 -19.21 -9.39 -6.73
CA ALA A 169 -17.93 -10.08 -6.82
C ALA A 169 -17.84 -10.98 -8.06
N LYS A 170 -18.92 -11.71 -8.37
CA LYS A 170 -19.01 -12.55 -9.58
C LYS A 170 -18.95 -11.78 -10.90
N ARG A 171 -19.34 -10.50 -10.87
CA ARG A 171 -19.34 -9.63 -12.06
C ARG A 171 -18.06 -8.83 -12.22
N ALA A 172 -17.17 -8.86 -11.23
CA ALA A 172 -15.93 -8.11 -11.29
C ALA A 172 -15.00 -8.73 -12.34
N THR A 173 -14.52 -7.90 -13.25
CA THR A 173 -13.53 -8.29 -14.26
C THR A 173 -12.12 -7.86 -13.87
N SER A 174 -11.99 -6.89 -12.96
CA SER A 174 -10.70 -6.38 -12.53
C SER A 174 -10.74 -5.76 -11.15
N ILE A 175 -9.59 -5.70 -10.49
CA ILE A 175 -9.38 -5.06 -9.19
C ILE A 175 -8.08 -4.28 -9.15
N GLN A 176 -8.08 -3.12 -8.49
CA GLN A 176 -6.84 -2.40 -8.20
C GLN A 176 -6.20 -2.98 -6.93
N VAL A 177 -4.94 -3.37 -7.03
CA VAL A 177 -4.23 -4.03 -5.93
C VAL A 177 -2.97 -3.30 -5.51
N ARG A 178 -2.62 -3.46 -4.24
CA ARG A 178 -1.27 -3.32 -3.71
C ARG A 178 -0.94 -4.64 -3.01
N ILE A 179 0.14 -5.29 -3.42
CA ILE A 179 0.55 -6.59 -2.88
C ILE A 179 1.88 -6.38 -2.17
N PHE A 180 1.95 -6.82 -0.92
CA PHE A 180 3.10 -6.67 -0.04
C PHE A 180 3.60 -8.05 0.33
N ILE A 181 4.80 -8.43 -0.12
CA ILE A 181 5.35 -9.78 0.05
C ILE A 181 6.69 -9.63 0.79
N THR A 182 6.69 -10.03 2.07
CA THR A 182 7.81 -9.85 3.00
C THR A 182 8.85 -10.97 2.95
N ARG A 183 8.60 -12.06 2.22
CA ARG A 183 9.52 -13.20 2.15
C ARG A 183 10.50 -13.08 0.99
N VAL A 184 11.74 -13.41 1.32
CA VAL A 184 12.95 -13.37 0.52
C VAL A 184 13.44 -14.81 0.33
N GLY A 185 13.38 -15.31 -0.89
CA GLY A 185 14.27 -16.37 -1.35
C GLY A 185 15.37 -15.70 -2.17
N ALA A 186 16.63 -16.14 -2.05
CA ALA A 186 17.75 -15.60 -2.84
C ALA A 186 17.65 -15.88 -4.36
N SER A 187 16.49 -16.31 -4.86
CA SER A 187 16.27 -16.64 -6.26
C SER A 187 15.96 -15.37 -7.08
N PRO A 188 16.52 -15.22 -8.29
CA PRO A 188 16.10 -14.20 -9.26
C PRO A 188 14.58 -14.22 -9.56
N ASP A 189 13.94 -15.37 -9.35
CA ASP A 189 12.50 -15.59 -9.56
C ASP A 189 11.65 -15.17 -8.34
N ASP A 190 12.25 -14.59 -7.31
CA ASP A 190 11.53 -14.15 -6.13
C ASP A 190 10.52 -13.04 -6.47
N LEU A 191 9.31 -13.22 -5.95
CA LEU A 191 8.16 -12.32 -6.06
C LEU A 191 8.05 -11.37 -4.86
N GLY A 192 9.01 -11.39 -3.94
CA GLY A 192 9.11 -10.47 -2.81
C GLY A 192 9.03 -8.99 -3.22
N GLY A 193 8.76 -8.13 -2.23
CA GLY A 193 8.69 -6.68 -2.40
C GLY A 193 7.27 -6.14 -2.52
N ILE A 194 7.15 -4.98 -3.16
CA ILE A 194 5.90 -4.20 -3.25
C ILE A 194 5.43 -4.12 -4.69
N TRP A 195 4.21 -4.59 -4.94
CA TRP A 195 3.57 -4.58 -6.24
C TRP A 195 2.34 -3.68 -6.23
N LYS A 196 2.08 -2.99 -7.35
CA LYS A 196 0.90 -2.13 -7.53
C LYS A 196 0.45 -2.18 -8.98
N GLY A 197 -0.84 -2.40 -9.17
CA GLY A 197 -1.45 -2.39 -10.49
C GLY A 197 -2.92 -2.75 -10.47
N VAL A 198 -3.39 -3.25 -11.61
CA VAL A 198 -4.71 -3.84 -11.77
C VAL A 198 -4.54 -5.32 -12.04
N LEU A 199 -5.31 -6.18 -11.39
CA LEU A 199 -5.42 -7.59 -11.77
C LEU A 199 -6.72 -7.77 -12.54
N THR A 200 -6.64 -8.38 -13.72
CA THR A 200 -7.79 -8.67 -14.58
C THR A 200 -8.07 -10.17 -14.58
N ALA A 201 -9.35 -10.54 -14.48
CA ALA A 201 -9.78 -11.93 -14.53
C ALA A 201 -9.37 -12.57 -15.86
N LYS A 202 -8.63 -13.68 -15.81
CA LYS A 202 -8.20 -14.43 -16.99
C LYS A 202 -8.57 -15.90 -16.83
N PRO A 203 -9.45 -16.45 -17.68
CA PRO A 203 -9.74 -17.89 -17.66
C PRO A 203 -8.50 -18.72 -18.04
N GLY A 204 -8.40 -19.93 -17.49
CA GLY A 204 -7.36 -20.89 -17.87
C GLY A 204 -6.00 -20.72 -17.19
N ILE A 205 -5.88 -19.82 -16.21
CA ILE A 205 -4.70 -19.72 -15.31
C ILE A 205 -5.07 -20.18 -13.90
N ASP A 206 -4.09 -20.66 -13.15
CA ASP A 206 -4.22 -21.15 -11.77
C ASP A 206 -3.52 -20.27 -10.72
N LYS A 207 -2.65 -19.35 -11.16
CA LYS A 207 -1.91 -18.40 -10.31
C LYS A 207 -2.19 -16.95 -10.69
N ILE A 208 -1.92 -16.03 -9.77
CA ILE A 208 -1.88 -14.60 -10.05
C ILE A 208 -0.61 -14.29 -10.84
N GLN A 209 -0.77 -13.72 -12.03
CA GLN A 209 0.31 -13.37 -12.94
C GLN A 209 0.69 -11.90 -12.76
N LEU A 210 1.95 -11.63 -12.43
CA LEU A 210 2.47 -10.30 -12.16
C LEU A 210 3.55 -9.91 -13.18
N PRO A 211 3.32 -8.91 -14.06
CA PRO A 211 4.34 -8.40 -14.96
C PRO A 211 5.32 -7.45 -14.24
N PRO A 212 6.56 -7.28 -14.75
CA PRO A 212 7.58 -6.44 -14.13
C PRO A 212 7.15 -5.00 -13.91
N SER A 213 6.32 -4.43 -14.80
CA SER A 213 5.78 -3.08 -14.63
C SER A 213 4.96 -2.89 -13.35
N MET A 214 4.40 -3.94 -12.76
CA MET A 214 3.70 -3.88 -11.47
C MET A 214 4.67 -3.81 -10.28
N HIS A 215 5.92 -4.22 -10.44
CA HIS A 215 6.91 -4.26 -9.36
C HIS A 215 7.42 -2.84 -9.04
N LYS A 216 7.16 -2.36 -7.82
CA LYS A 216 7.37 -0.96 -7.43
C LYS A 216 8.55 -0.75 -6.48
N VAL A 217 8.83 -1.72 -5.62
CA VAL A 217 9.98 -1.75 -4.70
C VAL A 217 10.47 -3.20 -4.59
N PRO A 218 11.77 -3.48 -4.77
CA PRO A 218 12.34 -4.83 -4.66
C PRO A 218 12.14 -5.49 -3.28
N PRO A 219 12.31 -6.83 -3.19
CA PRO A 219 12.33 -7.55 -1.93
C PRO A 219 13.32 -6.96 -0.92
N SER A 220 13.07 -7.19 0.38
CA SER A 220 14.04 -6.85 1.42
C SER A 220 15.36 -7.60 1.23
N LYS A 221 16.45 -7.00 1.68
CA LYS A 221 17.76 -7.65 1.84
C LYS A 221 18.04 -8.10 3.28
N GLN A 222 17.16 -7.76 4.22
CA GLN A 222 17.29 -8.21 5.60
C GLN A 222 16.80 -9.65 5.68
N ALA A 223 17.67 -10.54 6.18
CA ALA A 223 17.38 -11.96 6.41
C ALA A 223 16.69 -12.16 7.77
#